data_AF-A0ABD3ID81-F1
#
_entry.id   AF-A0ABD3ID81-F1
#
_cell.length_a   1.000
_cell.length_b   1.000
_cell.length_c   1.000
_cell.angle_alpha   90.00
_cell.angle_beta   90.00
_cell.angle_gamma   90.00
#
_symmetry.space_group_name_H-M   'P 1'
#
loop_
_entity.id
_entity.type
_entity.pdbx_description
1 polymer ?
#
loop_
_entity_poly.entity_id
_entity_poly.type
_entity_poly.pdbx_seq_one_letter_code
_entity_poly.pdbx_strand_id
1 'polypeptide(L)'
;MYTQDLHWDTLDFDTSTVIASWPLGKSILLLFPHLRGNASRRRIRRSRTKNIAAREVFGLGVGEVSVLEVKSSFSIFVEFHGVKFMSVVYLKLEPGVRSVVSRTNIPAVWLLYLTRANKIDFELVPVDLRKGEHLRPKFKAINPTGQVPVIDDDGFILSESTAILRYLAVTRNVPDHWYPKDVKARARIDYLLDWYHTNLRQIAVYVVQKELGPTFWKIPRTDEAQLKPAQGKMTASVEILEEFLLKPEEGPFLLGAPQPSIADLIYSCEFTLTRYLPKEEQEELLGKRPKTKEWLEALEKTLGQHYSEINKTLPELLQLVADARSSG
;
A
#
# COMPACT_ATOMS: atom_id res chain seq x y z
N MET A 1 -22.56 -26.73 36.11
CA MET A 1 -23.69 -27.55 35.63
C MET A 1 -24.66 -26.58 34.99
N TYR A 2 -24.75 -26.36 33.67
CA TYR A 2 -24.48 -27.20 32.50
C TYR A 2 -23.64 -26.45 31.45
N THR A 3 -22.68 -27.16 30.85
CA THR A 3 -22.10 -26.89 29.54
C THR A 3 -23.08 -27.34 28.44
N GLN A 4 -23.08 -26.64 27.30
CA GLN A 4 -23.29 -27.29 26.01
C GLN A 4 -22.42 -26.61 24.96
N ASP A 5 -21.45 -27.39 24.52
CA ASP A 5 -20.47 -27.14 23.49
C ASP A 5 -21.15 -26.96 22.12
N LEU A 6 -20.89 -25.83 21.45
CA LEU A 6 -21.08 -25.72 20.00
C LEU A 6 -19.82 -26.29 19.35
N HIS A 7 -19.89 -27.58 19.02
CA HIS A 7 -18.93 -28.26 18.16
C HIS A 7 -18.90 -27.59 16.79
N TRP A 8 -17.83 -26.85 16.49
CA TRP A 8 -17.46 -26.50 15.12
C TRP A 8 -16.70 -27.68 14.52
N ASP A 9 -17.44 -28.74 14.20
CA ASP A 9 -16.88 -29.81 13.40
C ASP A 9 -16.48 -29.22 12.03
N THR A 10 -15.21 -29.43 11.71
CA THR A 10 -14.48 -29.09 10.49
C THR A 10 -15.37 -29.05 9.23
N LEU A 11 -15.74 -27.84 8.80
CA LEU A 11 -16.19 -27.58 7.44
C LEU A 11 -15.00 -27.06 6.65
N ASP A 12 -14.51 -27.90 5.75
CA ASP A 12 -13.45 -27.62 4.79
C ASP A 12 -13.95 -26.54 3.81
N PHE A 13 -13.58 -25.27 4.03
CA PHE A 13 -14.06 -24.14 3.24
C PHE A 13 -13.27 -24.00 1.93
N ASP A 14 -13.52 -24.91 0.99
CA ASP A 14 -12.96 -24.86 -0.38
C ASP A 14 -14.03 -24.52 -1.45
N THR A 15 -15.09 -23.79 -1.07
CA THR A 15 -16.16 -23.39 -2.01
C THR A 15 -16.63 -21.95 -1.83
N SER A 16 -16.77 -21.24 -2.96
CA SER A 16 -17.20 -19.84 -3.06
C SER A 16 -18.61 -19.68 -2.52
N THR A 17 -18.75 -19.22 -1.27
CA THR A 17 -20.04 -18.94 -0.66
C THR A 17 -20.46 -17.50 -0.97
N VAL A 18 -21.65 -17.30 -1.54
CA VAL A 18 -22.23 -15.97 -1.79
C VAL A 18 -23.31 -15.69 -0.74
N ILE A 19 -23.11 -14.62 0.04
CA ILE A 19 -24.12 -14.06 0.94
C ILE A 19 -24.62 -12.76 0.31
N ALA A 20 -25.89 -12.70 -0.09
CA ALA A 20 -26.55 -11.48 -0.53
C ALA A 20 -27.53 -10.98 0.55
N SER A 21 -27.43 -9.71 0.93
CA SER A 21 -28.34 -9.04 1.88
C SER A 21 -29.30 -8.10 1.14
N TRP A 22 -30.60 -8.20 1.46
CA TRP A 22 -31.66 -7.35 0.88
C TRP A 22 -32.05 -6.21 1.86
N PRO A 23 -32.60 -5.07 1.38
CA PRO A 23 -33.07 -3.97 2.24
C PRO A 23 -34.14 -4.32 3.28
N LEU A 24 -34.66 -5.56 3.29
CA LEU A 24 -35.67 -6.05 4.24
C LEU A 24 -35.10 -7.06 5.26
N GLY A 25 -33.78 -7.10 5.46
CA GLY A 25 -33.15 -7.84 6.56
C GLY A 25 -33.15 -9.36 6.42
N LYS A 26 -33.34 -9.91 5.21
CA LYS A 26 -33.21 -11.34 4.93
C LYS A 26 -31.99 -11.60 4.04
N SER A 27 -31.19 -12.60 4.42
CA SER A 27 -30.01 -13.05 3.68
C SER A 27 -30.34 -14.30 2.87
N ILE A 28 -29.80 -14.38 1.65
CA ILE A 28 -29.92 -15.56 0.77
C ILE A 28 -28.56 -16.25 0.75
N LEU A 29 -28.56 -17.57 1.00
CA LEU A 29 -27.39 -18.43 0.80
C LEU A 29 -27.51 -19.12 -0.56
N LEU A 30 -26.56 -18.85 -1.46
CA LEU A 30 -26.47 -19.56 -2.74
C LEU A 30 -25.23 -20.45 -2.70
N LEU A 31 -25.44 -21.77 -2.78
CA LEU A 31 -24.39 -22.78 -2.85
C LEU A 31 -24.16 -23.18 -4.31
N PHE A 32 -22.94 -23.05 -4.81
CA PHE A 32 -22.54 -23.51 -6.14
C PHE A 32 -21.70 -24.79 -6.01
N PRO A 33 -22.21 -25.97 -6.39
CA PRO A 33 -21.41 -27.19 -6.39
C PRO A 33 -20.49 -27.22 -7.62
N HIS A 34 -19.18 -27.31 -7.40
CA HIS A 34 -18.13 -27.76 -8.32
C HIS A 34 -18.00 -27.07 -9.70
N LEU A 35 -17.04 -26.15 -9.81
CA LEU A 35 -16.33 -25.85 -11.08
C LEU A 35 -14.88 -26.34 -11.00
N ARG A 36 -14.66 -27.66 -10.93
CA ARG A 36 -13.33 -28.26 -11.20
C ARG A 36 -13.28 -28.72 -12.66
N GLY A 37 -12.32 -28.22 -13.42
CA GLY A 37 -12.02 -28.74 -14.75
C GLY A 37 -11.04 -27.87 -15.55
N ASN A 38 -9.84 -28.40 -15.78
CA ASN A 38 -8.89 -27.95 -16.79
C ASN A 38 -9.59 -27.86 -18.16
N ALA A 39 -9.80 -26.65 -18.67
CA ALA A 39 -10.23 -26.41 -20.03
C ALA A 39 -9.26 -25.45 -20.72
N SER A 40 -8.53 -26.02 -21.68
CA SER A 40 -7.64 -25.37 -22.63
C SER A 40 -8.27 -24.14 -23.30
N ARG A 41 -7.41 -23.17 -23.62
CA ARG A 41 -7.68 -21.95 -24.39
C ARG A 41 -8.64 -22.21 -25.57
N ARG A 42 -9.92 -21.88 -25.41
CA ARG A 42 -10.85 -21.63 -26.52
C ARG A 42 -11.70 -20.40 -26.19
N ARG A 43 -11.66 -19.40 -27.07
CA ARG A 43 -12.58 -18.25 -27.09
C ARG A 43 -14.03 -18.77 -27.06
N ILE A 44 -14.74 -18.56 -25.96
CA ILE A 44 -16.18 -18.80 -25.90
C ILE A 44 -16.90 -17.57 -26.46
N ARG A 45 -17.58 -17.78 -27.59
CA ARG A 45 -18.42 -16.82 -28.30
C ARG A 45 -19.87 -17.17 -27.95
N ARG A 46 -20.61 -16.21 -27.39
CA ARG A 46 -22.09 -16.16 -27.18
C ARG A 46 -22.77 -17.32 -26.40
N SER A 47 -23.49 -16.90 -25.35
CA SER A 47 -24.67 -17.52 -24.70
C SER A 47 -24.68 -19.04 -24.49
N ARG A 48 -24.37 -19.46 -23.26
CA ARG A 48 -25.01 -20.63 -22.65
C ARG A 48 -25.50 -20.26 -21.26
N THR A 49 -26.77 -19.90 -21.16
CA THR A 49 -27.53 -19.89 -19.91
C THR A 49 -27.50 -21.32 -19.37
N LYS A 50 -26.73 -21.57 -18.31
CA LYS A 50 -26.95 -22.79 -17.52
C LYS A 50 -28.12 -22.47 -16.58
N ASN A 51 -29.24 -23.15 -16.75
CA ASN A 51 -30.33 -23.12 -15.79
C ASN A 51 -29.82 -23.75 -14.50
N ILE A 52 -29.40 -22.91 -13.55
CA ILE A 52 -29.12 -23.34 -12.19
C ILE A 52 -30.48 -23.41 -11.52
N ALA A 53 -30.95 -24.62 -11.25
CA ALA A 53 -32.18 -24.83 -10.50
C ALA A 53 -31.96 -24.30 -9.06
N ALA A 54 -32.36 -23.06 -8.81
CA ALA A 54 -32.41 -22.50 -7.46
C ALA A 54 -33.59 -23.16 -6.73
N ARG A 55 -33.31 -24.25 -5.99
CA ARG A 55 -34.31 -24.86 -5.11
C ARG A 55 -34.49 -23.97 -3.86
N GLU A 56 -35.77 -23.65 -3.60
CA GLU A 56 -36.38 -23.08 -2.39
C GLU A 56 -35.49 -22.30 -1.42
N VAL A 57 -35.53 -20.96 -1.49
CA VAL A 57 -35.03 -20.09 -0.40
C VAL A 57 -36.12 -19.18 0.19
N PHE A 58 -37.36 -19.22 -0.31
CA PHE A 58 -38.39 -18.29 0.18
C PHE A 58 -39.80 -18.83 0.40
N GLY A 59 -40.09 -20.10 0.11
CA GLY A 59 -41.49 -20.58 0.16
C GLY A 59 -42.45 -19.79 -0.75
N LEU A 60 -41.93 -19.02 -1.70
CA LEU A 60 -42.68 -18.14 -2.62
C LEU A 60 -42.71 -18.66 -4.07
N GLY A 61 -42.21 -19.87 -4.34
CA GLY A 61 -42.22 -20.48 -5.67
C GLY A 61 -40.92 -20.30 -6.46
N VAL A 62 -40.87 -20.95 -7.63
CA VAL A 62 -39.67 -21.11 -8.47
C VAL A 62 -39.47 -19.87 -9.36
N GLY A 63 -38.32 -19.21 -9.26
CA GLY A 63 -37.89 -18.15 -10.19
C GLY A 63 -36.75 -18.63 -11.09
N GLU A 64 -36.62 -18.06 -12.29
CA GLU A 64 -35.48 -18.35 -13.18
C GLU A 64 -34.28 -17.49 -12.79
N VAL A 65 -33.14 -18.16 -12.60
CA VAL A 65 -31.85 -17.52 -12.34
C VAL A 65 -30.98 -17.66 -13.59
N SER A 66 -30.52 -16.53 -14.13
CA SER A 66 -29.58 -16.50 -15.25
C SER A 66 -28.29 -15.79 -14.84
N VAL A 67 -27.15 -16.39 -15.20
CA VAL A 67 -25.82 -15.85 -14.92
C VAL A 67 -25.20 -15.40 -16.23
N LEU A 68 -24.75 -14.15 -16.28
CA LEU A 68 -24.03 -13.59 -17.42
C LEU A 68 -22.56 -13.38 -17.02
N GLU A 69 -21.65 -14.11 -17.65
CA GLU A 69 -20.21 -13.95 -17.46
C GLU A 69 -19.63 -13.02 -18.53
N VAL A 70 -18.94 -11.96 -18.10
CA VAL A 70 -18.27 -10.99 -18.97
C VAL A 70 -16.84 -10.76 -18.46
N LYS A 71 -15.87 -11.38 -19.14
CA LYS A 71 -14.42 -11.30 -18.84
C LYS A 71 -14.07 -11.57 -17.37
N SER A 72 -13.93 -10.51 -16.57
CA SER A 72 -13.51 -10.50 -15.16
C SER A 72 -14.68 -10.25 -14.20
N SER A 73 -15.92 -10.39 -14.67
CA SER A 73 -17.10 -10.23 -13.84
C SER A 73 -18.21 -11.19 -14.22
N PHE A 74 -19.06 -11.51 -13.26
CA PHE A 74 -20.36 -12.12 -13.54
C PHE A 74 -21.48 -11.30 -12.90
N SER A 75 -22.61 -11.23 -13.61
CA SER A 75 -23.85 -10.64 -13.13
C SER A 75 -24.89 -11.74 -12.98
N ILE A 76 -25.58 -11.75 -11.85
CA ILE A 76 -26.70 -12.66 -11.60
C ILE A 76 -28.01 -11.89 -11.81
N PHE A 77 -28.86 -12.42 -12.67
CA PHE A 77 -30.22 -11.93 -12.89
C PHE A 77 -31.20 -12.94 -12.29
N VAL A 78 -32.09 -12.44 -11.44
CA VAL A 78 -33.19 -13.23 -10.88
C VAL A 78 -34.48 -12.62 -11.42
N GLU A 79 -35.27 -13.42 -12.12
CA GLU A 79 -36.57 -13.01 -12.65
C GLU A 79 -37.69 -13.65 -11.82
N PHE A 80 -38.61 -12.82 -11.35
CA PHE A 80 -39.75 -13.26 -10.55
C PHE A 80 -41.02 -12.59 -11.08
N HIS A 81 -42.00 -13.39 -11.52
CA HIS A 81 -43.27 -12.92 -12.08
C HIS A 81 -43.12 -11.87 -13.20
N GLY A 82 -42.17 -12.08 -14.13
CA GLY A 82 -41.94 -11.19 -15.28
C GLY A 82 -41.17 -9.91 -14.96
N VAL A 83 -40.70 -9.73 -13.71
CA VAL A 83 -39.86 -8.60 -13.30
C VAL A 83 -38.42 -9.08 -13.13
N LYS A 84 -37.51 -8.53 -13.94
CA LYS A 84 -36.07 -8.79 -13.86
C LYS A 84 -35.40 -7.90 -12.82
N PHE A 85 -34.80 -8.53 -11.81
CA PHE A 85 -33.97 -7.84 -10.82
C PHE A 85 -32.49 -8.10 -11.13
N MET A 86 -31.72 -7.02 -11.30
CA MET A 86 -30.26 -7.08 -11.44
C MET A 86 -29.66 -7.02 -10.05
N SER A 87 -28.97 -8.08 -9.62
CA SER A 87 -28.33 -8.12 -8.31
C SER A 87 -26.88 -8.59 -8.42
N VAL A 88 -25.98 -7.69 -8.00
CA VAL A 88 -24.54 -7.84 -7.76
C VAL A 88 -23.65 -8.11 -8.98
N VAL A 89 -22.70 -7.19 -9.18
CA VAL A 89 -21.52 -7.36 -10.03
C VAL A 89 -20.41 -7.91 -9.14
N TYR A 90 -20.01 -9.16 -9.36
CA TYR A 90 -18.80 -9.70 -8.74
C TYR A 90 -17.64 -9.54 -9.70
N LEU A 91 -16.54 -8.95 -9.22
CA LEU A 91 -15.27 -8.94 -9.94
C LEU A 91 -14.50 -10.21 -9.56
N LYS A 92 -14.23 -11.07 -10.55
CA LYS A 92 -13.23 -12.12 -10.44
C LYS A 92 -11.88 -11.43 -10.51
N LEU A 93 -11.23 -11.39 -9.37
CA LEU A 93 -9.92 -10.79 -9.20
C LEU A 93 -8.89 -11.79 -9.72
N GLU A 94 -8.10 -11.37 -10.72
CA GLU A 94 -6.92 -12.14 -11.12
C GLU A 94 -5.99 -12.26 -9.89
N PRO A 95 -5.31 -13.40 -9.68
CA PRO A 95 -4.34 -13.52 -8.60
C PRO A 95 -3.25 -12.46 -8.77
N GLY A 96 -3.02 -11.64 -7.76
CA GLY A 96 -2.09 -10.52 -7.82
C GLY A 96 -2.25 -9.51 -6.68
N VAL A 97 -1.14 -8.94 -6.22
CA VAL A 97 -1.13 -7.99 -5.10
C VAL A 97 -1.97 -6.76 -5.44
N ARG A 98 -3.03 -6.48 -4.69
CA ARG A 98 -3.64 -5.15 -4.69
C ARG A 98 -2.89 -4.27 -3.70
N SER A 99 -2.23 -3.25 -4.21
CA SER A 99 -1.56 -2.24 -3.38
C SER A 99 -2.47 -1.02 -3.24
N VAL A 100 -3.02 -0.80 -2.04
CA VAL A 100 -3.75 0.42 -1.71
C VAL A 100 -2.75 1.49 -1.26
N VAL A 101 -2.37 2.34 -2.21
CA VAL A 101 -1.24 3.26 -2.09
C VAL A 101 -1.72 4.65 -2.47
N SER A 102 -1.52 5.60 -1.57
CA SER A 102 -1.62 7.02 -1.91
C SER A 102 -0.34 7.47 -2.61
N ARG A 103 -0.43 8.00 -3.84
CA ARG A 103 0.73 8.60 -4.54
C ARG A 103 1.32 9.82 -3.81
N THR A 104 0.60 10.37 -2.84
CA THR A 104 1.02 11.52 -2.02
C THR A 104 1.55 11.12 -0.65
N ASN A 105 1.40 9.85 -0.26
CA ASN A 105 2.02 9.35 0.96
C ASN A 105 3.40 8.83 0.63
N ILE A 106 4.39 9.47 1.22
CA ILE A 106 5.80 9.16 1.07
C ILE A 106 5.92 7.66 1.42
N PRO A 107 5.58 7.12 2.62
CA PRO A 107 5.41 5.69 2.92
C PRO A 107 4.95 4.70 1.82
N ALA A 108 4.16 5.15 0.85
CA ALA A 108 3.64 4.34 -0.24
C ALA A 108 4.49 4.42 -1.54
N VAL A 109 5.33 5.44 -1.70
CA VAL A 109 6.24 5.67 -2.84
C VAL A 109 7.33 4.58 -2.94
N TRP A 110 7.75 3.96 -1.83
CA TRP A 110 8.80 2.93 -1.81
C TRP A 110 8.28 1.53 -2.08
N LEU A 111 6.99 1.29 -1.81
CA LEU A 111 6.35 0.12 -2.37
C LEU A 111 6.45 0.17 -3.89
N LEU A 112 6.26 1.35 -4.52
CA LEU A 112 6.45 1.50 -5.95
C LEU A 112 7.89 1.27 -6.39
N TYR A 113 8.88 1.69 -5.60
CA TYR A 113 10.29 1.39 -5.89
C TYR A 113 10.56 -0.10 -5.88
N LEU A 114 10.24 -0.78 -4.77
CA LEU A 114 10.48 -2.21 -4.63
C LEU A 114 9.70 -2.99 -5.70
N THR A 115 8.42 -2.66 -5.93
CA THR A 115 7.60 -3.39 -6.90
C THR A 115 8.05 -3.16 -8.33
N ARG A 116 8.33 -1.92 -8.75
CA ARG A 116 8.75 -1.63 -10.12
C ARG A 116 10.15 -2.15 -10.42
N ALA A 117 11.12 -1.91 -9.54
CA ALA A 117 12.49 -2.36 -9.72
C ALA A 117 12.58 -3.89 -9.85
N ASN A 118 11.68 -4.62 -9.17
CA ASN A 118 11.64 -6.08 -9.17
C ASN A 118 10.52 -6.68 -10.03
N LYS A 119 9.83 -5.87 -10.84
CA LYS A 119 8.73 -6.29 -11.72
C LYS A 119 7.66 -7.12 -11.00
N ILE A 120 7.33 -6.71 -9.78
CA ILE A 120 6.22 -7.26 -9.00
C ILE A 120 4.94 -6.64 -9.57
N ASP A 121 4.03 -7.45 -10.07
CA ASP A 121 2.72 -6.98 -10.54
C ASP A 121 1.87 -6.51 -9.36
N PHE A 122 1.26 -5.32 -9.50
CA PHE A 122 0.34 -4.80 -8.51
C PHE A 122 -0.76 -3.95 -9.14
N GLU A 123 -1.94 -3.98 -8.53
CA GLU A 123 -2.99 -3.00 -8.79
C GLU A 123 -2.84 -1.81 -7.84
N LEU A 124 -2.74 -0.59 -8.38
CA LEU A 124 -2.67 0.63 -7.59
C LEU A 124 -4.06 1.16 -7.28
N VAL A 125 -4.47 1.14 -6.01
CA VAL A 125 -5.71 1.79 -5.55
C VAL A 125 -5.36 3.13 -4.88
N PRO A 126 -5.62 4.28 -5.53
CA PRO A 126 -5.27 5.59 -4.98
C PRO A 126 -6.15 5.97 -3.79
N VAL A 127 -5.55 6.60 -2.79
CA VAL A 127 -6.24 7.19 -1.62
C VAL A 127 -5.84 8.66 -1.51
N ASP A 128 -6.80 9.59 -1.65
CA ASP A 128 -6.53 11.01 -1.53
C ASP A 128 -6.45 11.42 -0.04
N LEU A 129 -5.23 11.63 0.44
CA LEU A 129 -4.99 12.03 1.83
C LEU A 129 -5.51 13.44 2.14
N ARG A 130 -5.56 14.32 1.14
CA ARG A 130 -6.02 15.71 1.31
C ARG A 130 -7.53 15.77 1.49
N LYS A 131 -8.26 14.84 0.85
CA LYS A 131 -9.72 14.67 1.01
C LYS A 131 -10.11 13.79 2.22
N GLY A 132 -9.13 13.38 3.04
CA GLY A 132 -9.38 12.56 4.22
C GLY A 132 -9.92 11.16 3.91
N GLU A 133 -9.68 10.60 2.71
CA GLU A 133 -10.31 9.33 2.30
C GLU A 133 -9.93 8.16 3.20
N HIS A 134 -8.68 8.15 3.67
CA HIS A 134 -8.12 7.23 4.65
C HIS A 134 -8.82 7.24 6.02
N LEU A 135 -9.56 8.31 6.34
CA LEU A 135 -10.29 8.43 7.61
C LEU A 135 -11.75 7.98 7.50
N ARG A 136 -12.25 7.73 6.29
CA ARG A 136 -13.65 7.34 6.05
C ARG A 136 -13.92 5.92 6.54
N PRO A 137 -15.16 5.59 6.98
CA PRO A 137 -15.50 4.25 7.46
C PRO A 137 -15.15 3.12 6.48
N LYS A 138 -15.33 3.36 5.17
CA LYS A 138 -14.96 2.39 4.12
C LYS A 138 -13.48 2.02 4.13
N PHE A 139 -12.58 2.99 4.34
CA PHE A 139 -11.15 2.70 4.43
C PHE A 139 -10.77 2.12 5.79
N LYS A 140 -11.37 2.63 6.88
CA LYS A 140 -11.15 2.10 8.23
C LYS A 140 -11.60 0.65 8.40
N ALA A 141 -12.55 0.18 7.59
CA ALA A 141 -12.90 -1.23 7.51
C ALA A 141 -11.78 -2.11 6.92
N ILE A 142 -10.87 -1.53 6.13
CA ILE A 142 -9.68 -2.21 5.59
C ILE A 142 -8.51 -2.09 6.58
N ASN A 143 -8.21 -0.87 7.03
CA ASN A 143 -7.19 -0.62 8.04
C ASN A 143 -7.75 0.28 9.17
N PRO A 144 -8.01 -0.27 10.36
CA PRO A 144 -8.57 0.47 11.49
C PRO A 144 -7.75 1.69 11.92
N THR A 145 -6.43 1.70 11.70
CA THR A 145 -5.57 2.86 12.02
C THR A 145 -5.82 4.05 11.08
N GLY A 146 -6.48 3.81 9.94
CA GLY A 146 -6.71 4.81 8.90
C GLY A 146 -5.43 5.27 8.22
N GLN A 147 -4.33 4.52 8.33
CA GLN A 147 -3.05 4.87 7.72
C GLN A 147 -2.85 4.16 6.39
N VAL A 148 -2.04 4.77 5.53
CA VAL A 148 -1.49 4.16 4.32
C VAL A 148 0.04 4.07 4.45
N PRO A 149 0.72 3.18 3.69
CA PRO A 149 0.17 2.20 2.75
C PRO A 149 -0.51 1.00 3.42
N VAL A 150 -1.34 0.30 2.62
CA VAL A 150 -1.92 -1.01 2.95
C VAL A 150 -1.81 -1.88 1.69
N ILE A 151 -1.50 -3.16 1.85
CA ILE A 151 -1.63 -4.14 0.77
C ILE A 151 -2.77 -5.10 1.09
N ASP A 152 -3.38 -5.62 0.03
CA ASP A 152 -4.30 -6.74 0.02
C ASP A 152 -3.71 -7.78 -0.94
N ASP A 153 -3.15 -8.84 -0.38
CA ASP A 153 -2.66 -9.98 -1.15
C ASP A 153 -3.64 -11.14 -1.07
N ASP A 154 -4.56 -11.22 -2.03
CA ASP A 154 -5.59 -12.26 -2.12
C ASP A 154 -6.38 -12.44 -0.80
N GLY A 155 -6.74 -11.33 -0.15
CA GLY A 155 -7.47 -11.30 1.13
C GLY A 155 -6.57 -11.19 2.36
N PHE A 156 -5.26 -11.33 2.22
CA PHE A 156 -4.30 -11.04 3.28
C PHE A 156 -4.02 -9.53 3.33
N ILE A 157 -4.62 -8.86 4.33
CA ILE A 157 -4.45 -7.42 4.53
C ILE A 157 -3.25 -7.15 5.44
N LEU A 158 -2.32 -6.30 4.98
CA LEU A 158 -1.16 -5.89 5.76
C LEU A 158 -0.92 -4.38 5.65
N SER A 159 -0.76 -3.73 6.81
CA SER A 159 -0.35 -2.33 6.95
C SER A 159 1.08 -2.24 7.52
N GLU A 160 1.58 -1.01 7.71
CA GLU A 160 2.96 -0.69 8.10
C GLU A 160 3.99 -0.89 6.99
N SER A 161 4.63 0.19 6.55
CA SER A 161 5.52 0.15 5.39
C SER A 161 6.70 -0.80 5.56
N THR A 162 7.31 -0.88 6.74
CA THR A 162 8.46 -1.78 6.98
C THR A 162 8.03 -3.25 7.05
N ALA A 163 6.81 -3.55 7.53
CA ALA A 163 6.25 -4.89 7.50
C ALA A 163 5.92 -5.32 6.06
N ILE A 164 5.29 -4.44 5.28
CA ILE A 164 4.98 -4.69 3.86
C ILE A 164 6.26 -4.92 3.05
N LEU A 165 7.32 -4.12 3.26
CA LEU A 165 8.59 -4.29 2.55
C LEU A 165 9.23 -5.66 2.86
N ARG A 166 9.28 -6.06 4.13
CA ARG A 166 9.78 -7.39 4.53
C ARG A 166 8.94 -8.50 3.90
N TYR A 167 7.62 -8.37 3.95
CA TYR A 167 6.70 -9.32 3.34
C TYR A 167 6.95 -9.49 1.84
N LEU A 168 6.95 -8.39 1.08
CA LEU A 168 7.16 -8.43 -0.37
C LEU A 168 8.55 -8.96 -0.73
N ALA A 169 9.59 -8.56 0.02
CA ALA A 169 10.94 -9.05 -0.22
C ALA A 169 11.05 -10.57 -0.04
N VAL A 170 10.32 -11.15 0.91
CA VAL A 170 10.30 -12.60 1.14
C VAL A 170 9.40 -13.33 0.13
N THR A 171 8.23 -12.78 -0.21
CA THR A 171 7.20 -13.51 -0.97
C THR A 171 7.23 -13.31 -2.48
N ARG A 172 7.97 -12.31 -2.98
CA ARG A 172 7.98 -11.93 -4.41
C ARG A 172 9.29 -12.21 -5.14
N ASN A 173 10.13 -13.07 -4.57
CA ASN A 173 11.37 -13.53 -5.19
C ASN A 173 12.24 -12.37 -5.71
N VAL A 174 12.35 -11.31 -4.92
CA VAL A 174 13.27 -10.21 -5.22
C VAL A 174 14.72 -10.67 -4.98
N PRO A 175 15.72 -10.03 -5.60
CA PRO A 175 17.13 -10.31 -5.32
C PRO A 175 17.46 -10.23 -3.81
N ASP A 176 18.32 -11.15 -3.34
CA ASP A 176 18.61 -11.35 -1.91
C ASP A 176 19.17 -10.10 -1.22
N HIS A 177 19.82 -9.20 -1.96
CA HIS A 177 20.36 -7.95 -1.41
C HIS A 177 19.30 -7.03 -0.79
N TRP A 178 18.03 -7.12 -1.23
CA TRP A 178 16.95 -6.33 -0.65
C TRP A 178 16.67 -6.72 0.81
N TYR A 179 16.64 -8.02 1.10
CA TYR A 179 16.40 -8.57 2.43
C TYR A 179 17.04 -9.96 2.58
N PRO A 180 18.35 -10.02 2.91
CA PRO A 180 19.16 -11.23 2.86
C PRO A 180 18.64 -12.35 3.75
N LYS A 181 18.92 -13.59 3.38
CA LYS A 181 18.63 -14.77 4.22
C LYS A 181 19.65 -14.99 5.33
N ASP A 182 20.88 -14.48 5.17
CA ASP A 182 21.88 -14.53 6.24
C ASP A 182 21.37 -13.78 7.48
N VAL A 183 21.42 -14.46 8.62
CA VAL A 183 20.82 -13.97 9.87
C VAL A 183 21.48 -12.67 10.34
N LYS A 184 22.81 -12.54 10.19
CA LYS A 184 23.53 -11.35 10.64
C LYS A 184 23.28 -10.16 9.72
N ALA A 185 23.28 -10.38 8.41
CA ALA A 185 22.95 -9.35 7.42
C ALA A 185 21.50 -8.88 7.59
N ARG A 186 20.56 -9.82 7.78
CA ARG A 186 19.15 -9.51 8.05
C ARG A 186 18.98 -8.68 9.33
N ALA A 187 19.62 -9.09 10.42
CA ALA A 187 19.56 -8.37 11.69
C ALA A 187 20.07 -6.91 11.57
N ARG A 188 21.05 -6.64 10.70
CA ARG A 188 21.52 -5.28 10.41
C ARG A 188 20.47 -4.46 9.67
N ILE A 189 19.75 -5.05 8.72
CA ILE A 189 18.63 -4.38 8.04
C ILE A 189 17.48 -4.14 9.01
N ASP A 190 17.14 -5.12 9.85
CA ASP A 190 16.09 -4.95 10.85
C ASP A 190 16.44 -3.83 11.85
N TYR A 191 17.70 -3.76 12.29
CA TYR A 191 18.20 -2.62 13.08
C TYR A 191 17.95 -1.27 12.39
N LEU A 192 18.27 -1.13 11.10
CA LEU A 192 18.04 0.11 10.36
C LEU A 192 16.55 0.44 10.25
N LEU A 193 15.72 -0.54 9.91
CA LEU A 193 14.27 -0.35 9.77
C LEU A 193 13.61 0.05 11.09
N ASP A 194 14.08 -0.49 12.21
CA ASP A 194 13.54 -0.18 13.53
C ASP A 194 14.06 1.17 14.03
N TRP A 195 15.36 1.46 13.85
CA TRP A 195 15.96 2.75 14.18
C TRP A 195 15.30 3.91 13.41
N TYR A 196 14.96 3.68 12.14
CA TYR A 196 14.28 4.65 11.29
C TYR A 196 13.04 5.29 11.94
N HIS A 197 12.19 4.49 12.59
CA HIS A 197 10.88 4.93 13.06
C HIS A 197 10.94 6.05 14.10
N THR A 198 11.95 6.04 14.98
CA THR A 198 12.11 7.04 16.05
C THR A 198 13.18 8.08 15.73
N ASN A 199 13.97 7.88 14.67
CA ASN A 199 15.10 8.76 14.32
C ASN A 199 14.88 9.41 12.96
N LEU A 200 15.28 8.79 11.85
CA LEU A 200 15.24 9.48 10.55
C LEU A 200 13.84 9.95 10.14
N ARG A 201 12.77 9.28 10.59
CA ARG A 201 11.38 9.71 10.38
C ARG A 201 11.03 11.07 11.03
N GLN A 202 11.91 11.62 11.87
CA GLN A 202 11.78 13.00 12.36
C GLN A 202 11.88 14.04 11.22
N ILE A 203 12.46 13.70 10.07
CA ILE A 203 12.37 14.52 8.84
C ILE A 203 10.89 14.71 8.46
N ALA A 204 10.13 13.62 8.29
CA ALA A 204 8.70 13.71 8.01
C ALA A 204 7.94 14.52 9.06
N VAL A 205 8.23 14.33 10.34
CA VAL A 205 7.57 15.08 11.42
C VAL A 205 7.78 16.59 11.23
N TYR A 206 9.03 17.01 11.04
CA TYR A 206 9.38 18.42 10.86
C TYR A 206 8.75 19.00 9.58
N VAL A 207 8.92 18.33 8.44
CA VAL A 207 8.41 18.80 7.14
C VAL A 207 6.87 18.84 7.13
N VAL A 208 6.20 17.87 7.73
CA VAL A 208 4.74 17.88 7.84
C VAL A 208 4.25 19.02 8.72
N GLN A 209 4.87 19.25 9.88
CA GLN A 209 4.46 20.34 10.77
C GLN A 209 4.70 21.72 10.14
N LYS A 210 5.84 21.89 9.46
CA LYS A 210 6.25 23.17 8.88
C LYS A 210 5.54 23.50 7.56
N GLU A 211 5.51 22.56 6.63
CA GLU A 211 5.15 22.83 5.22
C GLU A 211 3.84 22.16 4.80
N LEU A 212 3.75 20.83 4.97
CA LEU A 212 2.65 20.06 4.38
C LEU A 212 1.32 20.24 5.15
N GLY A 213 1.39 20.27 6.48
CA GLY A 213 0.30 20.54 7.42
C GLY A 213 -0.48 21.80 7.04
N PRO A 214 0.17 22.96 7.03
CA PRO A 214 -0.46 24.22 6.65
C PRO A 214 -0.95 24.24 5.20
N THR A 215 -0.16 23.71 4.27
CA THR A 215 -0.48 23.77 2.84
C THR A 215 -1.70 22.92 2.49
N PHE A 216 -1.66 21.64 2.84
CA PHE A 216 -2.60 20.63 2.34
C PHE A 216 -3.75 20.33 3.28
N TRP A 217 -3.56 20.48 4.59
CA TRP A 217 -4.57 20.15 5.61
C TRP A 217 -5.08 21.36 6.38
N LYS A 218 -4.63 22.58 6.02
CA LYS A 218 -5.05 23.85 6.65
C LYS A 218 -4.84 23.85 8.16
N ILE A 219 -3.85 23.08 8.63
CA ILE A 219 -3.41 23.12 10.02
C ILE A 219 -2.75 24.49 10.24
N PRO A 220 -3.04 25.21 11.34
CA PRO A 220 -2.35 26.47 11.63
C PRO A 220 -0.84 26.31 11.54
N ARG A 221 -0.16 27.32 10.97
CA ARG A 221 1.32 27.31 10.91
C ARG A 221 1.86 27.26 12.33
N THR A 222 2.82 26.36 12.54
CA THR A 222 3.48 26.19 13.84
C THR A 222 4.57 27.25 13.96
N ASP A 223 4.65 27.92 15.11
CA ASP A 223 5.68 28.92 15.37
C ASP A 223 7.08 28.32 15.26
N GLU A 224 8.03 29.07 14.69
CA GLU A 224 9.43 28.62 14.52
C GLU A 224 10.06 28.18 15.86
N ALA A 225 9.73 28.86 16.96
CA ALA A 225 10.21 28.47 18.29
C ALA A 225 9.72 27.07 18.72
N GLN A 226 8.51 26.69 18.32
CA GLN A 226 7.92 25.37 18.62
C GLN A 226 8.44 24.28 17.68
N LEU A 227 8.95 24.63 16.50
CA LEU A 227 9.56 23.69 15.55
C LEU A 227 11.00 23.31 15.91
N LYS A 228 11.72 24.14 16.69
CA LYS A 228 13.12 23.90 17.07
C LYS A 228 13.42 22.50 17.62
N PRO A 229 12.60 21.91 18.52
CA PRO A 229 12.86 20.56 19.00
C PRO A 229 12.75 19.49 17.90
N ALA A 230 11.79 19.61 16.98
CA ALA A 230 11.64 18.70 15.84
C ALA A 230 12.80 18.87 14.85
N GLN A 231 13.19 20.11 14.57
CA GLN A 231 14.35 20.43 13.74
C GLN A 231 15.64 19.83 14.33
N GLY A 232 15.87 19.99 15.63
CA GLY A 232 17.05 19.44 16.31
C GLY A 232 17.11 17.91 16.23
N LYS A 233 15.99 17.21 16.42
CA LYS A 233 15.91 15.75 16.27
C LYS A 233 16.15 15.29 14.84
N MET A 234 15.60 16.02 13.87
CA MET A 234 15.86 15.78 12.45
C MET A 234 17.35 15.90 12.14
N THR A 235 17.98 17.02 12.51
CA THR A 235 19.40 17.29 12.27
C THR A 235 20.29 16.22 12.91
N ALA A 236 20.05 15.87 14.18
CA ALA A 236 20.81 14.82 14.87
C ALA A 236 20.66 13.44 14.20
N SER A 237 19.48 13.12 13.67
CA SER A 237 19.27 11.84 12.96
C SER A 237 20.03 11.79 11.64
N VAL A 238 20.10 12.91 10.91
CA VAL A 238 20.88 12.99 9.65
C VAL A 238 22.39 13.00 9.94
N GLU A 239 22.83 13.56 11.06
CA GLU A 239 24.23 13.45 11.53
C GLU A 239 24.60 12.00 11.83
N ILE A 240 23.74 11.24 12.49
CA ILE A 240 23.99 9.81 12.73
C ILE A 240 24.09 9.04 11.40
N LEU A 241 23.23 9.36 10.43
CA LEU A 241 23.30 8.77 9.09
C LEU A 241 24.66 9.05 8.44
N GLU A 242 25.07 10.32 8.40
CA GLU A 242 26.32 10.77 7.79
C GLU A 242 27.56 10.17 8.47
N GLU A 243 27.61 10.19 9.80
CA GLU A 243 28.80 9.81 10.55
C GLU A 243 28.95 8.28 10.69
N PHE A 244 27.85 7.56 10.91
CA PHE A 244 27.90 6.16 11.34
C PHE A 244 27.28 5.18 10.35
N LEU A 245 26.15 5.54 9.73
CA LEU A 245 25.41 4.60 8.88
C LEU A 245 25.90 4.62 7.43
N LEU A 246 26.58 5.68 6.98
CA LEU A 246 27.18 5.77 5.66
C LEU A 246 28.70 5.61 5.72
N LYS A 247 29.17 4.60 4.97
CA LYS A 247 30.57 4.16 4.90
C LYS A 247 31.00 4.00 3.45
N PRO A 248 31.12 5.10 2.68
CA PRO A 248 31.40 5.05 1.25
C PRO A 248 32.71 4.32 0.90
N GLU A 249 33.66 4.25 1.84
CA GLU A 249 34.90 3.48 1.72
C GLU A 249 34.70 1.96 1.72
N GLU A 250 33.61 1.47 2.34
CA GLU A 250 33.23 0.05 2.34
C GLU A 250 32.24 -0.26 1.20
N GLY A 251 31.31 0.66 0.92
CA GLY A 251 30.34 0.53 -0.17
C GLY A 251 29.36 1.70 -0.26
N PRO A 252 28.65 1.85 -1.39
CA PRO A 252 27.82 3.02 -1.67
C PRO A 252 26.49 3.08 -0.90
N PHE A 253 26.11 2.03 -0.17
CA PHE A 253 24.81 1.93 0.52
C PHE A 253 24.95 1.83 2.05
N LEU A 254 23.83 1.85 2.76
CA LEU A 254 23.79 1.81 4.22
C LEU A 254 24.67 0.70 4.79
N LEU A 255 25.41 1.04 5.85
CA LEU A 255 26.41 0.20 6.53
C LEU A 255 27.54 -0.31 5.62
N GLY A 256 27.83 0.39 4.52
CA GLY A 256 28.89 0.03 3.58
C GLY A 256 28.50 -1.11 2.62
N ALA A 257 27.20 -1.32 2.39
CA ALA A 257 26.75 -2.40 1.53
C ALA A 257 27.06 -2.12 0.04
N PRO A 258 27.41 -3.15 -0.77
CA PRO A 258 27.68 -3.00 -2.21
C PRO A 258 26.41 -2.86 -3.05
N GLN A 259 25.24 -3.18 -2.49
CA GLN A 259 23.93 -3.14 -3.14
C GLN A 259 22.88 -2.58 -2.15
N PRO A 260 21.82 -1.91 -2.63
CA PRO A 260 20.84 -1.30 -1.74
C PRO A 260 19.93 -2.35 -1.09
N SER A 261 19.43 -2.06 0.10
CA SER A 261 18.45 -2.89 0.81
C SER A 261 17.08 -2.20 0.89
N ILE A 262 16.08 -2.88 1.45
CA ILE A 262 14.80 -2.24 1.76
C ILE A 262 14.94 -1.07 2.75
N ALA A 263 16.02 -1.03 3.55
CA ALA A 263 16.31 0.11 4.42
C ALA A 263 16.75 1.33 3.61
N ASP A 264 17.54 1.16 2.56
CA ASP A 264 17.96 2.28 1.70
C ASP A 264 16.76 2.95 1.01
N LEU A 265 15.76 2.16 0.60
CA LEU A 265 14.52 2.68 0.01
C LEU A 265 13.73 3.54 1.00
N ILE A 266 13.55 3.09 2.24
CA ILE A 266 12.75 3.85 3.21
C ILE A 266 13.48 5.10 3.69
N TYR A 267 14.80 5.04 3.84
CA TYR A 267 15.62 6.20 4.25
C TYR A 267 15.63 7.27 3.17
N SER A 268 15.88 6.90 1.90
CA SER A 268 16.07 7.87 0.81
C SER A 268 14.85 8.73 0.57
N CYS A 269 13.69 8.19 0.88
CA CYS A 269 12.47 8.91 0.66
C CYS A 269 12.14 9.97 1.73
N GLU A 270 12.72 9.87 2.93
CA GLU A 270 12.72 10.99 3.87
C GLU A 270 13.46 12.19 3.24
N PHE A 271 14.49 11.96 2.44
CA PHE A 271 15.17 13.04 1.71
C PHE A 271 14.36 13.56 0.51
N THR A 272 13.34 12.84 0.06
CA THR A 272 12.37 13.42 -0.88
C THR A 272 11.48 14.45 -0.17
N LEU A 273 11.19 14.27 1.12
CA LEU A 273 10.44 15.24 1.94
C LEU A 273 11.21 16.55 2.16
N THR A 274 12.52 16.48 2.36
CA THR A 274 13.32 17.69 2.61
C THR A 274 13.24 18.68 1.44
N ARG A 275 12.92 18.21 0.22
CA ARG A 275 12.72 19.06 -0.96
C ARG A 275 11.57 20.06 -0.83
N TYR A 276 10.61 19.83 0.09
CA TYR A 276 9.53 20.78 0.40
C TYR A 276 9.98 21.96 1.26
N LEU A 277 11.11 21.84 1.97
CA LEU A 277 11.66 22.91 2.80
C LEU A 277 12.16 24.10 1.96
N PRO A 278 12.37 25.30 2.55
CA PRO A 278 13.09 26.39 1.91
C PRO A 278 14.48 25.95 1.42
N LYS A 279 15.01 26.62 0.40
CA LYS A 279 16.29 26.23 -0.21
C LYS A 279 17.46 26.36 0.75
N GLU A 280 17.39 27.35 1.64
CA GLU A 280 18.36 27.63 2.68
C GLU A 280 18.42 26.48 3.69
N GLU A 281 17.25 25.95 4.11
CA GLU A 281 17.18 24.79 5.02
C GLU A 281 17.59 23.48 4.34
N GLN A 282 17.29 23.31 3.05
CA GLN A 282 17.82 22.19 2.27
C GLN A 282 19.35 22.21 2.27
N GLU A 283 19.95 23.38 2.05
CA GLU A 283 21.41 23.54 2.05
C GLU A 283 22.00 23.40 3.46
N GLU A 284 21.33 23.87 4.51
CA GLU A 284 21.77 23.64 5.88
C GLU A 284 21.76 22.13 6.23
N LEU A 285 20.74 21.41 5.76
CA LEU A 285 20.57 19.98 6.03
C LEU A 285 21.47 19.09 5.17
N LEU A 286 21.79 19.45 3.93
CA LEU A 286 22.59 18.58 3.04
C LEU A 286 23.96 19.15 2.68
N GLY A 287 24.17 20.47 2.77
CA GLY A 287 25.40 21.16 2.38
C GLY A 287 26.65 20.61 3.04
N LYS A 288 26.55 20.28 4.34
CA LYS A 288 27.66 19.76 5.16
C LYS A 288 27.77 18.24 5.18
N ARG A 289 26.96 17.53 4.38
CA ARG A 289 26.75 16.08 4.49
C ARG A 289 27.00 15.37 3.15
N PRO A 290 28.27 15.36 2.68
CA PRO A 290 28.63 14.84 1.37
C PRO A 290 28.32 13.36 1.20
N LYS A 291 28.48 12.52 2.23
CA LYS A 291 28.20 11.08 2.11
C LYS A 291 26.72 10.83 1.86
N THR A 292 25.86 11.61 2.52
CA THR A 292 24.41 11.56 2.30
C THR A 292 24.05 11.93 0.87
N LYS A 293 24.68 12.97 0.30
CA LYS A 293 24.49 13.35 -1.11
C LYS A 293 24.93 12.22 -2.06
N GLU A 294 26.14 11.70 -1.88
CA GLU A 294 26.68 10.61 -2.69
C GLU A 294 25.81 9.34 -2.64
N TRP A 295 25.31 8.98 -1.45
CA TRP A 295 24.41 7.84 -1.25
C TRP A 295 23.06 8.03 -1.96
N LEU A 296 22.47 9.23 -1.90
CA LEU A 296 21.23 9.54 -2.63
C LEU A 296 21.43 9.45 -4.14
N GLU A 297 22.55 9.96 -4.65
CA GLU A 297 22.91 9.86 -6.08
C GLU A 297 23.13 8.41 -6.51
N ALA A 298 23.78 7.60 -5.67
CA ALA A 298 23.99 6.18 -5.92
C ALA A 298 22.65 5.42 -6.00
N LEU A 299 21.69 5.75 -5.13
CA LEU A 299 20.34 5.17 -5.16
C LEU A 299 19.56 5.60 -6.40
N GLU A 300 19.57 6.89 -6.73
CA GLU A 300 18.90 7.40 -7.94
C GLU A 300 19.42 6.71 -9.19
N LYS A 301 20.75 6.58 -9.31
CA LYS A 301 21.39 5.85 -10.41
C LYS A 301 20.99 4.38 -10.46
N THR A 302 20.86 3.73 -9.31
CA THR A 302 20.51 2.30 -9.21
C THR A 302 19.04 2.05 -9.57
N LEU A 303 18.15 2.96 -9.17
CA LEU A 303 16.72 2.88 -9.47
C LEU A 303 16.40 3.32 -10.91
N GLY A 304 17.25 4.14 -11.52
CA GLY A 304 17.20 4.52 -12.92
C GLY A 304 15.84 5.14 -13.31
N GLN A 305 15.27 4.67 -14.43
CA GLN A 305 13.99 5.19 -14.93
C GLN A 305 12.84 5.11 -13.91
N HIS A 306 12.86 4.12 -13.00
CA HIS A 306 11.81 3.95 -12.01
C HIS A 306 11.77 5.13 -11.02
N TYR A 307 12.93 5.72 -10.70
CA TYR A 307 13.02 6.94 -9.89
C TYR A 307 12.34 8.13 -10.55
N SER A 308 12.66 8.39 -11.81
CA SER A 308 12.03 9.48 -12.57
C SER A 308 10.51 9.28 -12.70
N GLU A 309 10.06 8.06 -12.99
CA GLU A 309 8.63 7.76 -13.14
C GLU A 309 7.83 7.87 -11.84
N ILE A 310 8.44 7.49 -10.71
CA ILE A 310 7.81 7.54 -9.39
C ILE A 310 7.72 8.99 -8.92
N ASN A 311 8.78 9.78 -9.13
CA ASN A 311 8.85 11.18 -8.71
C ASN A 311 8.27 12.18 -9.73
N LYS A 312 7.66 11.73 -10.83
CA LYS A 312 7.20 12.62 -11.92
C LYS A 312 6.22 13.72 -11.51
N THR A 313 5.42 13.49 -10.46
CA THR A 313 4.44 14.47 -9.93
C THR A 313 5.02 15.35 -8.83
N LEU A 314 6.24 15.08 -8.36
CA LEU A 314 6.87 15.83 -7.29
C LEU A 314 7.04 17.32 -7.64
N PRO A 315 7.46 17.72 -8.86
CA PRO A 315 7.60 19.14 -9.19
C PRO A 315 6.31 19.95 -9.00
N GLU A 316 5.16 19.38 -9.37
CA GLU A 316 3.85 20.03 -9.18
C GLU A 316 3.53 20.24 -7.69
N LEU A 317 3.81 19.22 -6.86
CA LEU A 317 3.59 19.31 -5.41
C LEU A 317 4.54 20.31 -4.75
N LEU A 318 5.79 20.37 -5.19
CA LEU A 318 6.78 21.35 -4.73
C LEU A 318 6.32 22.78 -5.03
N GLN A 319 5.77 23.01 -6.23
CA GLN A 319 5.24 24.31 -6.61
C GLN A 319 4.07 24.74 -5.72
N LEU A 320 3.12 23.83 -5.44
CA LEU A 320 1.98 24.13 -4.56
C LEU A 320 2.41 24.56 -3.15
N VAL A 321 3.45 23.94 -2.60
CA VAL A 321 4.01 24.32 -1.29
C VAL A 321 4.72 25.67 -1.36
N ALA A 322 5.49 25.92 -2.43
CA ALA A 322 6.13 27.21 -2.65
C ALA A 322 5.11 28.36 -2.75
N ASP A 323 4.03 28.17 -3.51
CA ASP A 323 2.97 29.16 -3.68
C ASP A 323 2.24 29.43 -2.35
N ALA A 324 1.99 28.38 -1.57
CA ALA A 324 1.37 28.49 -0.25
C ALA A 324 2.23 29.26 0.76
N ARG A 325 3.57 29.15 0.64
CA ARG A 325 4.52 29.92 1.44
C ARG A 325 4.46 31.41 1.13
N SER A 326 4.36 31.77 -0.15
CA SER A 326 4.29 33.17 -0.61
C SER A 326 2.93 33.85 -0.32
N SER A 327 1.87 33.07 -0.11
CA SER A 327 0.50 33.57 0.02
C SER A 327 0.05 33.85 1.46
N GLY A 328 0.83 33.48 2.48
CA GLY A 328 0.47 33.66 3.89
C GLY A 328 1.68 33.80 4.78
#